data_AF-A0A2E4PQZ2-F1
#
_entry.id   AF-A0A2E4PQZ2-F1
#
_cell.length_a   1.000
_cell.length_b   1.000
_cell.length_c   1.000
_cell.angle_alpha   90.00
_cell.angle_beta   90.00
_cell.angle_gamma   90.00
#
_symmetry.space_group_name_H-M   'P 1'
#
loop_
_entity.id
_entity.type
_entity.pdbx_description
1 polymer ?
#
loop_
_entity_poly.entity_id
_entity_poly.type
_entity_poly.pdbx_seq_one_letter_code
_entity_poly.pdbx_strand_id
1 'polypeptide(L)'
;MPIEYAHALHNARKKASTKDEAANYVDALVATLKESGKLKALPAILREYQRIQVRKNAQKPILTLSTKEEEDEALKELEQRLGDKVGDVAIATDENLVGRWRYVNHDTLLDTSYKAALLELYRRVTTV
;
A
#
# COMPACT_ATOMS: atom_id res chain seq x y z
N MET A 1 -14.49 16.68 14.46
CA MET A 1 -14.69 15.35 15.09
C MET A 1 -15.03 14.18 14.16
N PRO A 2 -15.35 14.30 12.84
CA PRO A 2 -15.56 13.11 11.98
C PRO A 2 -14.32 12.22 11.80
N ILE A 3 -13.13 12.85 11.80
CA ILE A 3 -11.83 12.19 11.62
C ILE A 3 -11.56 11.17 12.75
N GLU A 4 -11.82 11.55 14.01
CA GLU A 4 -11.59 10.68 15.17
C GLU A 4 -12.47 9.42 15.13
N TYR A 5 -13.75 9.55 14.76
CA TYR A 5 -14.64 8.41 14.59
C TYR A 5 -14.15 7.47 13.47
N ALA A 6 -13.67 8.01 12.36
CA ALA A 6 -13.11 7.20 11.27
C ALA A 6 -11.85 6.44 11.72
N HIS A 7 -10.96 7.07 12.49
CA HIS A 7 -9.78 6.42 13.07
C HIS A 7 -10.16 5.36 14.12
N ALA A 8 -11.11 5.65 15.01
CA ALA A 8 -11.60 4.70 16.00
C ALA A 8 -12.21 3.46 15.34
N LEU A 9 -13.06 3.64 14.32
CA LEU A 9 -13.64 2.54 13.54
C LEU A 9 -12.56 1.71 12.84
N HIS A 10 -11.56 2.37 12.25
CA HIS A 10 -10.43 1.68 11.61
C HIS A 10 -9.64 0.82 12.59
N ASN A 11 -9.35 1.34 13.78
CA ASN A 11 -8.62 0.63 14.81
C ASN A 11 -9.44 -0.52 15.43
N ALA A 12 -10.74 -0.31 15.64
CA ALA A 12 -11.65 -1.37 16.10
C ALA A 12 -11.71 -2.52 15.09
N ARG A 13 -11.82 -2.21 13.80
CA ARG A 13 -11.82 -3.22 12.72
C ARG A 13 -10.50 -3.97 12.60
N LYS A 14 -9.35 -3.35 12.88
CA LYS A 14 -8.05 -4.04 12.94
C LYS A 14 -7.96 -5.06 14.07
N LYS A 15 -8.67 -4.83 15.17
CA LYS A 15 -8.71 -5.73 16.34
C LYS A 15 -9.74 -6.84 16.21
N ALA A 16 -10.72 -6.67 15.32
CA ALA A 16 -11.73 -7.68 15.04
C ALA A 16 -11.09 -8.93 14.41
N SER A 17 -11.34 -10.09 15.01
CA SER A 17 -10.83 -11.36 14.48
C SER A 17 -11.78 -11.96 13.44
N THR A 18 -13.07 -11.59 13.50
CA THR A 18 -14.14 -12.13 12.66
C THR A 18 -14.90 -11.03 11.94
N LYS A 19 -15.46 -11.33 10.75
CA LYS A 19 -16.25 -10.37 9.96
C LYS A 19 -17.50 -9.89 10.70
N ASP A 20 -18.11 -10.74 11.52
CA ASP A 20 -19.30 -10.40 12.30
C ASP A 20 -19.00 -9.39 13.42
N GLU A 21 -17.83 -9.48 14.06
CA GLU A 21 -17.38 -8.49 15.05
C GLU A 21 -17.16 -7.11 14.40
N ALA A 22 -16.61 -7.09 13.19
CA ALA A 22 -16.42 -5.86 12.44
C ALA A 22 -17.76 -5.18 12.10
N ALA A 23 -18.80 -5.95 11.78
CA ALA A 23 -20.15 -5.43 11.56
C ALA A 23 -20.74 -4.85 12.86
N ASN A 24 -20.60 -5.57 13.98
CA ASN A 24 -21.08 -5.11 15.29
C ASN A 24 -20.46 -3.77 15.71
N TYR A 25 -19.19 -3.51 15.41
CA TYR A 25 -18.57 -2.20 15.70
C TYR A 25 -19.16 -1.07 14.86
N VAL A 26 -19.54 -1.33 13.61
CA VAL A 26 -20.22 -0.35 12.76
C VAL A 26 -21.61 -0.07 13.30
N ASP A 27 -22.36 -1.12 13.67
CA ASP A 27 -23.71 -0.99 14.20
C ASP A 27 -23.74 -0.23 15.53
N ALA A 28 -22.79 -0.51 16.42
CA ALA A 28 -22.61 0.23 17.67
C ALA A 28 -22.28 1.72 17.43
N LEU A 29 -21.43 2.03 16.44
CA LEU A 29 -21.15 3.41 16.07
C LEU A 29 -22.41 4.11 15.51
N VAL A 30 -23.19 3.42 14.67
CA VAL A 30 -24.44 3.99 14.13
C VAL A 30 -25.47 4.20 15.23
N ALA A 31 -25.61 3.27 16.18
CA ALA A 31 -26.51 3.40 17.33
C ALA A 31 -26.15 4.61 18.20
N THR A 32 -24.88 4.76 18.58
CA THR A 32 -24.41 5.91 19.37
C THR A 32 -24.56 7.25 18.64
N LEU A 33 -24.36 7.28 17.31
CA LEU A 33 -24.61 8.47 16.49
C LEU A 33 -26.11 8.79 16.38
N LYS A 34 -26.98 7.79 16.42
CA LYS A 34 -28.43 7.96 16.43
C LYS A 34 -28.93 8.54 17.76
N GLU A 35 -28.46 8.01 18.89
CA GLU A 35 -28.78 8.51 20.23
C GLU A 35 -28.33 9.96 20.42
N SER A 36 -27.15 10.31 19.90
CA SER A 36 -26.62 11.67 19.98
C SER A 36 -27.18 12.65 18.93
N GLY A 37 -28.09 12.19 18.05
CA GLY A 37 -28.70 13.01 16.99
C GLY A 37 -27.73 13.43 15.86
N LYS A 38 -26.55 12.80 15.78
CA LYS A 38 -25.45 13.19 14.88
C LYS A 38 -25.39 12.37 13.58
N LEU A 39 -26.51 11.76 13.16
CA LEU A 39 -26.57 10.95 11.93
C LEU A 39 -26.07 11.67 10.67
N LYS A 40 -26.24 13.00 10.60
CA LYS A 40 -25.73 13.83 9.49
C LYS A 40 -24.20 13.79 9.34
N ALA A 41 -23.46 13.32 10.36
CA ALA A 41 -22.01 13.17 10.30
C ALA A 41 -21.55 11.90 9.57
N LEU A 42 -22.42 10.92 9.34
CA LEU A 42 -22.07 9.64 8.70
C LEU A 42 -21.38 9.80 7.33
N PRO A 43 -21.87 10.64 6.40
CA PRO A 43 -21.20 10.84 5.12
C PRO A 43 -19.77 11.40 5.27
N ALA A 44 -19.56 12.29 6.25
CA ALA A 44 -18.23 12.84 6.53
C ALA A 44 -17.29 11.79 7.13
N ILE A 45 -17.79 10.96 8.05
CA ILE A 45 -17.02 9.83 8.62
C ILE A 45 -16.65 8.82 7.52
N LEU A 46 -17.58 8.52 6.61
CA LEU A 46 -17.33 7.63 5.47
C LEU A 46 -16.20 8.18 4.58
N ARG A 47 -16.24 9.48 4.25
CA ARG A 47 -15.21 10.13 3.43
C ARG A 47 -13.83 10.04 4.08
N GLU A 48 -13.72 10.32 5.37
CA GLU A 48 -12.45 10.21 6.10
C GLU A 48 -12.00 8.74 6.23
N TYR A 49 -12.92 7.80 6.42
CA TYR A 49 -12.61 6.37 6.44
C TYR A 49 -12.05 5.90 5.09
N GLN A 50 -12.66 6.31 3.98
CA GLN A 50 -12.14 6.05 2.63
C GLN A 50 -10.74 6.62 2.45
N ARG A 51 -10.50 7.85 2.93
CA ARG A 51 -9.18 8.48 2.88
C ARG A 51 -8.11 7.69 3.65
N ILE A 52 -8.46 7.13 4.81
CA ILE A 52 -7.57 6.24 5.58
C ILE A 52 -7.23 4.97 4.78
N GLN A 53 -8.23 4.37 4.12
CA GLN A 53 -8.00 3.18 3.28
C GLN A 53 -7.14 3.48 2.05
N VAL A 54 -7.39 4.61 1.38
CA VAL A 54 -6.57 5.04 0.22
C VAL A 54 -5.13 5.30 0.64
N ARG A 55 -4.90 5.97 1.78
CA ARG A 55 -3.53 6.15 2.32
C ARG A 55 -2.83 4.84 2.60
N LYS A 56 -3.55 3.85 3.15
CA LYS A 56 -2.99 2.52 3.39
C LYS A 56 -2.65 1.79 2.07
N ASN A 57 -3.49 1.94 1.06
CA ASN A 57 -3.24 1.36 -0.26
C ASN A 57 -2.10 2.08 -1.00
N ALA A 58 -1.96 3.39 -0.84
CA ALA A 58 -0.83 4.16 -1.35
C ALA A 58 0.50 3.84 -0.64
N GLN A 59 0.43 3.29 0.57
CA GLN A 59 1.60 2.76 1.31
C GLN A 59 1.96 1.33 0.93
N LYS A 60 1.21 0.67 0.03
CA LYS A 60 1.63 -0.65 -0.43
C LYS A 60 2.89 -0.51 -1.27
N PRO A 61 3.90 -1.36 -1.07
CA PRO A 61 5.05 -1.38 -1.93
C PRO A 61 4.61 -1.70 -3.36
N ILE A 62 5.19 -1.01 -4.34
CA ILE A 62 4.88 -1.16 -5.76
C ILE A 62 6.04 -1.89 -6.43
N LEU A 63 5.74 -3.03 -7.05
CA LEU A 63 6.67 -3.72 -7.94
C LEU A 63 6.31 -3.36 -9.38
N THR A 64 7.20 -2.63 -10.03
CA THR A 64 7.08 -2.26 -11.44
C THR A 64 7.87 -3.27 -12.27
N LEU A 65 7.20 -3.90 -13.22
CA LEU A 65 7.77 -4.88 -14.15
C LEU A 65 7.82 -4.31 -15.56
N SER A 66 8.82 -4.75 -16.34
CA SER A 66 8.93 -4.41 -17.77
C SER A 66 7.96 -5.24 -18.60
N THR A 67 7.83 -6.54 -18.29
CA THR A 67 6.92 -7.49 -18.93
C THR A 67 6.20 -8.30 -17.85
N LYS A 68 4.96 -8.73 -18.14
CA LYS A 68 4.19 -9.57 -17.20
C LYS A 68 4.76 -10.98 -17.04
N GLU A 69 5.54 -11.44 -18.01
CA GLU A 69 6.15 -12.78 -18.02
C GLU A 69 7.29 -12.90 -16.99
N GLU A 70 7.87 -11.78 -16.53
CA GLU A 70 8.97 -11.74 -15.56
C GLU A 70 8.49 -11.65 -14.10
N GLU A 71 7.18 -11.71 -13.83
CA GLU A 71 6.60 -11.52 -12.49
C GLU A 71 7.12 -12.54 -11.46
N ASP A 72 7.11 -13.83 -11.82
CA ASP A 72 7.53 -14.91 -10.91
C ASP A 72 9.03 -14.87 -10.59
N GLU A 73 9.86 -14.48 -11.56
CA GLU A 73 11.30 -14.34 -11.37
C GLU A 73 11.63 -13.10 -10.54
N ALA A 74 10.95 -11.98 -10.84
CA ALA A 74 11.10 -10.74 -10.08
C ALA A 74 10.70 -10.89 -8.62
N LEU A 75 9.63 -11.62 -8.33
CA LEU A 75 9.20 -11.89 -6.94
C LEU A 75 10.24 -12.74 -6.20
N LYS A 76 10.80 -13.78 -6.82
CA LYS A 76 11.86 -14.60 -6.21
C LYS A 76 13.13 -13.80 -5.94
N GLU A 77 13.59 -12.99 -6.90
CA GLU A 77 14.76 -12.13 -6.72
C GLU A 77 14.52 -11.08 -5.63
N LEU A 78 13.29 -10.53 -5.57
CA LEU A 78 12.88 -9.56 -4.56
C LEU A 78 12.88 -10.19 -3.16
N GLU A 79 12.32 -11.39 -2.99
CA GLU A 79 12.36 -12.17 -1.75
C GLU A 79 13.80 -12.45 -1.31
N GLN A 80 14.67 -12.86 -2.23
CA GLN A 80 16.09 -13.10 -1.93
C GLN A 80 16.82 -11.84 -1.46
N ARG A 81 16.50 -10.67 -2.04
CA ARG A 81 17.15 -9.40 -1.68
C ARG A 81 16.62 -8.77 -0.40
N LEU A 82 15.32 -8.91 -0.12
CA LEU A 82 14.71 -8.39 1.11
C LEU A 82 14.89 -9.33 2.30
N GLY A 83 15.15 -10.63 2.07
CA GLY A 83 15.34 -11.61 3.13
C GLY A 83 14.06 -11.97 3.89
N ASP A 84 12.92 -11.43 3.48
CA ASP A 84 11.59 -11.63 4.05
C ASP A 84 10.58 -11.95 2.95
N LYS A 85 9.51 -12.66 3.30
CA LYS A 85 8.37 -12.85 2.40
C LYS A 85 7.80 -11.50 2.05
N VAL A 86 7.87 -11.16 0.78
CA VAL A 86 7.34 -9.90 0.29
C VAL A 86 5.82 -9.93 0.51
N GLY A 87 5.32 -8.98 1.29
CA GLY A 87 3.90 -8.89 1.65
C GLY A 87 3.01 -8.49 0.47
N ASP A 88 1.87 -7.88 0.78
CA ASP A 88 0.86 -7.46 -0.20
C ASP A 88 1.40 -6.35 -1.13
N VAL A 89 2.00 -6.73 -2.26
CA VAL A 89 2.63 -5.82 -3.25
C VAL A 89 1.66 -5.48 -4.37
N ALA A 90 1.62 -4.20 -4.74
CA ALA A 90 0.92 -3.77 -5.94
C ALA A 90 1.83 -3.97 -7.16
N ILE A 91 1.41 -4.78 -8.13
CA ILE A 91 2.14 -4.99 -9.37
C ILE A 91 1.69 -3.95 -10.40
N ALA A 92 2.65 -3.24 -10.97
CA ALA A 92 2.46 -2.29 -12.06
C ALA A 92 3.35 -2.69 -13.24
N THR A 93 2.91 -2.42 -14.46
CA THR A 93 3.73 -2.61 -15.68
C THR A 93 4.06 -1.23 -16.24
N ASP A 94 5.35 -0.97 -16.53
CA ASP A 94 5.81 0.27 -17.16
C ASP A 94 6.65 -0.07 -18.39
N GLU A 95 6.17 0.30 -19.57
CA GLU A 95 6.85 0.07 -20.85
C GLU A 95 8.16 0.86 -21.00
N ASN A 96 8.36 1.90 -20.18
CA ASN A 96 9.61 2.67 -20.16
C ASN A 96 10.69 2.00 -19.29
N LEU A 97 10.32 1.00 -18.50
CA LEU A 97 11.27 0.20 -17.76
C LEU A 97 11.97 -0.73 -18.75
N VAL A 98 13.26 -0.49 -18.97
CA VAL A 98 14.07 -1.32 -19.87
C VAL A 98 14.64 -2.48 -19.07
N GLY A 99 13.90 -3.59 -19.12
CA GLY A 99 14.25 -4.89 -18.54
C GLY A 99 14.27 -4.94 -17.02
N ARG A 100 14.08 -6.15 -16.49
CA ARG A 100 14.01 -6.43 -15.05
C ARG A 100 12.90 -5.63 -14.34
N TRP A 101 13.06 -5.44 -13.03
CA TRP A 101 12.04 -4.91 -12.14
C TRP A 101 12.54 -3.77 -11.26
N ARG A 102 11.60 -2.95 -10.80
CA ARG A 102 11.81 -1.88 -9.83
C ARG A 102 10.83 -2.05 -8.68
N TYR A 103 11.34 -2.08 -7.46
CA TYR A 103 10.54 -2.12 -6.25
C TYR A 103 10.64 -0.78 -5.53
N VAL A 104 9.48 -0.20 -5.22
CA VAL A 104 9.37 1.05 -4.47
C VAL A 104 8.58 0.77 -3.21
N ASN A 105 9.25 0.88 -2.08
CA ASN A 105 8.65 1.00 -0.76
C ASN A 105 8.94 2.41 -0.21
N HIS A 106 8.18 2.85 0.80
CA HIS A 106 8.25 4.21 1.35
C HIS A 106 9.69 4.69 1.60
N ASP A 107 10.56 3.81 2.09
CA ASP A 107 11.94 4.14 2.45
C ASP A 107 12.99 3.39 1.60
N THR A 108 12.55 2.51 0.70
CA THR A 108 13.44 1.62 -0.05
C THR A 108 13.10 1.64 -1.53
N LEU A 109 14.06 2.09 -2.33
CA LEU A 109 14.03 1.94 -3.78
C LEU A 109 15.05 0.87 -4.17
N LEU A 110 14.58 -0.24 -4.71
CA LEU A 110 15.43 -1.23 -5.37
C LEU A 110 15.18 -1.15 -6.87
N ASP A 111 16.15 -0.62 -7.60
CA ASP A 111 16.10 -0.53 -9.06
C ASP A 111 17.12 -1.50 -9.65
N THR A 112 16.64 -2.49 -10.38
CA THR A 112 17.49 -3.45 -11.10
C THR A 112 17.47 -3.24 -12.61
N SER A 113 16.83 -2.16 -13.08
CA SER A 113 16.70 -1.89 -14.51
C SER A 113 18.06 -1.68 -15.19
N TYR A 114 18.15 -2.03 -16.47
CA TYR A 114 19.37 -1.84 -17.26
C TYR A 114 19.80 -0.36 -17.32
N LYS A 115 18.84 0.56 -17.27
CA LYS A 115 19.09 2.00 -17.21
C LYS A 115 19.87 2.40 -15.95
N ALA A 116 19.51 1.84 -14.79
CA ALA A 116 20.23 2.08 -13.54
C ALA A 116 21.66 1.52 -13.61
N ALA A 117 21.83 0.30 -14.13
CA ALA A 117 23.14 -0.31 -14.31
C ALA A 117 24.05 0.49 -15.26
N LEU A 118 23.50 1.02 -16.35
CA LEU A 118 24.24 1.87 -17.29
C LEU A 118 24.68 3.19 -16.65
N LEU A 119 23.81 3.82 -15.85
CA LEU A 119 24.13 5.03 -15.11
C LEU A 119 25.22 4.79 -14.06
N GLU A 120 25.19 3.66 -13.36
CA GLU A 120 26.26 3.28 -12.43
C GLU A 120 27.60 3.09 -13.16
N LEU A 121 27.60 2.41 -14.31
CA LEU A 121 28.80 2.21 -15.11
C LEU A 121 29.35 3.55 -15.63
N TYR A 122 28.50 4.42 -16.16
CA TYR A 122 28.88 5.75 -16.60
C TYR A 122 29.49 6.58 -15.46
N ARG A 123 28.88 6.55 -14.27
CA ARG A 123 29.43 7.22 -13.08
C ARG A 123 30.80 6.64 -12.72
N ARG A 124 30.98 5.33 -12.70
CA ARG A 124 32.29 4.72 -12.41
C ARG A 124 33.38 5.14 -13.40
N VAL A 125 33.03 5.27 -14.68
CA VAL A 125 33.99 5.66 -15.73
C VAL A 125 34.30 7.16 -15.72
N THR A 126 33.33 8.01 -15.37
CA THR A 126 33.44 9.47 -15.51
C THR A 126 33.89 10.17 -14.21
N THR A 127 33.76 9.53 -13.05
CA THR A 127 34.12 10.13 -11.74
C THR A 127 35.57 9.81 -11.32
N VAL A 128 36.47 9.63 -12.30
CA VAL A 128 37.93 9.54 -12.10
C VAL A 128 38.53 10.94 -12.05
#